data_AF-A0A7C5U8X9-F1
#
_entry.id   AF-A0A7C5U8X9-F1
#
_cell.length_a   1.000
_cell.length_b   1.000
_cell.length_c   1.000
_cell.angle_alpha   90.00
_cell.angle_beta   90.00
_cell.angle_gamma   90.00
#
_symmetry.space_group_name_H-M   'P 1'
#
loop_
_entity.id
_entity.type
_entity.pdbx_description
1 polymer ?
#
loop_
_entity_poly.entity_id
_entity_poly.type
_entity_poly.pdbx_seq_one_letter_code
_entity_poly.pdbx_strand_id
1 'polypeptide(L)'
;MKESACNELEKVQGHMSCWKDGWHHRQGRLNLLSLRWLVASVTCTAVILFAIAHLAKQSFTPSPFSSEVNRVQKTTGLNIIAKLVALIEPMLPNLAEKDYARVMSELDKLLRSFMEDADEKTLYKLCILYGYLGMRLRASECFKGLLQRLGGKENRETRLLGVLVSGKRVSPQSVNQIERSIEALQLGWFEKLAKAWLYEKAFMFARANELRQEIHQSALRGLIPLFGILVVLLVVGILGVILTPFITYLLCRDIKRKGGQVRAIDPLLLFEAFAVYLAVAGVAAPVLAQQIALKTSKTFEAMFATALILNQTLTALTLLWLVFLLRSNQSSLSSIGWHANNVGSELAFGLGAYICIMPWAWLLSLLSFLLSRSLSGVLQEPIHPVAQAVVLRSSPMLILAVFVAGVLIAPTVEETFFRGVLYSVLRQRIGILPSAALSALLFAILHPQSLLGIPPLFIIGLW
;
A
#
# COMPACT_ATOMS: atom_id res chain seq x y z
N MET A 1 -80.58 -25.68 -27.55
CA MET A 1 -80.16 -25.59 -26.13
C MET A 1 -78.91 -26.40 -25.79
N LYS A 2 -78.67 -27.61 -26.32
CA LYS A 2 -77.46 -28.40 -26.00
C LYS A 2 -76.15 -27.85 -26.59
N GLU A 3 -76.16 -27.25 -27.79
CA GLU A 3 -74.95 -26.66 -28.39
C GLU A 3 -74.44 -25.40 -27.68
N SER A 4 -75.35 -24.56 -27.16
CA SER A 4 -74.97 -23.34 -26.43
C SER A 4 -74.26 -23.64 -25.10
N ALA A 5 -74.57 -24.78 -24.46
CA ALA A 5 -73.95 -25.19 -23.21
C ALA A 5 -72.54 -25.81 -23.42
N CYS A 6 -72.31 -26.50 -24.55
CA CYS A 6 -70.97 -27.01 -24.90
C CYS A 6 -69.99 -25.87 -25.18
N ASN A 7 -70.42 -24.82 -25.91
CA ASN A 7 -69.57 -23.67 -26.22
C ASN A 7 -69.17 -22.84 -24.98
N GLU A 8 -70.01 -22.77 -23.94
CA GLU A 8 -69.62 -22.12 -22.69
C GLU A 8 -68.65 -22.97 -21.85
N LEU A 9 -68.81 -24.29 -21.84
CA LEU A 9 -67.89 -25.19 -21.12
C LEU A 9 -66.49 -25.22 -21.74
N GLU A 10 -66.36 -25.18 -23.06
CA GLU A 10 -65.05 -25.04 -23.73
C GLU A 10 -64.40 -23.68 -23.46
N LYS A 11 -65.17 -22.59 -23.41
CA LYS A 11 -64.67 -21.26 -23.02
C LYS A 11 -64.15 -21.22 -21.60
N VAL A 12 -64.85 -21.85 -20.65
CA VAL A 12 -64.44 -21.92 -19.24
C VAL A 12 -63.21 -22.82 -19.07
N GLN A 13 -63.14 -23.96 -19.78
CA GLN A 13 -61.95 -24.83 -19.77
C GLN A 13 -60.71 -24.15 -20.39
N GLY A 14 -60.87 -23.43 -21.50
CA GLY A 14 -59.80 -22.63 -22.11
C GLY A 14 -59.32 -21.50 -21.19
N HIS A 15 -60.22 -20.85 -20.45
CA HIS A 15 -59.84 -19.85 -19.46
C HIS A 15 -59.10 -20.46 -18.25
N MET A 16 -59.51 -21.65 -17.79
CA MET A 16 -58.82 -22.36 -16.70
C MET A 16 -57.44 -22.89 -17.08
N SER A 17 -57.24 -23.34 -18.34
CA SER A 17 -55.91 -23.75 -18.82
C SER A 17 -54.97 -22.54 -18.92
N CYS A 18 -55.44 -21.43 -19.49
CA CYS A 18 -54.67 -20.19 -19.58
C CYS A 18 -54.30 -19.63 -18.19
N TRP A 19 -55.20 -19.78 -17.21
CA TRP A 19 -54.92 -19.42 -15.82
C TRP A 19 -53.87 -20.34 -15.17
N LYS A 20 -53.97 -21.67 -15.34
CA LYS A 20 -52.99 -22.64 -14.82
C LYS A 20 -51.62 -22.45 -15.46
N ASP A 21 -51.55 -22.28 -16.77
CA ASP A 21 -50.31 -22.04 -17.51
C ASP A 21 -49.68 -20.70 -17.08
N GLY A 22 -50.49 -19.65 -16.93
CA GLY A 22 -50.05 -18.36 -16.41
C GLY A 22 -49.66 -18.37 -14.93
N TRP A 23 -50.16 -19.32 -14.13
CA TRP A 23 -49.79 -19.53 -12.73
C TRP A 23 -48.48 -20.32 -12.62
N HIS A 24 -48.34 -21.44 -13.35
CA HIS A 24 -47.11 -22.22 -13.42
C HIS A 24 -45.95 -21.42 -14.02
N HIS A 25 -46.20 -20.60 -15.03
CA HIS A 25 -45.18 -19.71 -15.61
C HIS A 25 -44.77 -18.59 -14.64
N ARG A 26 -45.70 -18.06 -13.83
CA ARG A 26 -45.39 -17.09 -12.75
C ARG A 26 -44.63 -17.74 -11.60
N GLN A 27 -45.03 -18.93 -11.18
CA GLN A 27 -44.40 -19.69 -10.11
C GLN A 27 -42.99 -20.16 -10.52
N GLY A 28 -42.81 -20.60 -11.76
CA GLY A 28 -41.51 -20.92 -12.35
C GLY A 28 -40.59 -19.69 -12.43
N ARG A 29 -41.13 -18.52 -12.82
CA ARG A 29 -40.37 -17.25 -12.83
C ARG A 29 -40.00 -16.79 -11.41
N LEU A 30 -40.89 -16.94 -10.42
CA LEU A 30 -40.61 -16.65 -9.01
C LEU A 30 -39.54 -17.59 -8.43
N ASN A 31 -39.60 -18.88 -8.75
CA ASN A 31 -38.60 -19.88 -8.35
C ASN A 31 -37.23 -19.62 -8.98
N LEU A 32 -37.20 -19.14 -10.24
CA LEU A 32 -35.96 -18.79 -10.90
C LEU A 32 -35.35 -17.50 -10.31
N LEU A 33 -36.17 -16.49 -10.01
CA LEU A 33 -35.72 -15.26 -9.37
C LEU A 33 -35.20 -15.53 -7.95
N SER A 34 -35.89 -16.37 -7.16
CA SER A 34 -35.45 -16.76 -5.82
C SER A 34 -34.15 -17.58 -5.86
N LEU A 35 -34.01 -18.49 -6.83
CA LEU A 35 -32.77 -19.25 -7.04
C LEU A 35 -31.59 -18.33 -7.41
N ARG A 36 -31.80 -17.37 -8.31
CA ARG A 36 -30.79 -16.38 -8.70
C ARG A 36 -30.31 -15.52 -7.53
N TRP A 37 -31.26 -14.99 -6.74
CA TRP A 37 -30.95 -14.29 -5.49
C TRP A 37 -30.18 -15.17 -4.51
N LEU A 38 -30.58 -16.43 -4.36
CA LEU A 38 -29.92 -17.38 -3.48
C LEU A 38 -28.47 -17.63 -3.92
N VAL A 39 -28.24 -17.92 -5.20
CA VAL A 39 -26.90 -18.17 -5.75
C VAL A 39 -25.99 -16.94 -5.57
N ALA A 40 -26.47 -15.74 -5.91
CA ALA A 40 -25.70 -14.51 -5.72
C ALA A 40 -25.39 -14.27 -4.23
N SER A 41 -26.36 -14.46 -3.35
CA SER A 41 -26.20 -14.26 -1.90
C SER A 41 -25.22 -15.26 -1.28
N VAL A 42 -25.33 -16.54 -1.64
CA VAL A 42 -24.43 -17.60 -1.20
C VAL A 42 -23.01 -17.33 -1.68
N THR A 43 -22.85 -16.91 -2.95
CA THR A 43 -21.54 -16.56 -3.53
C THR A 43 -20.90 -15.40 -2.77
N CYS A 44 -21.62 -14.29 -2.60
CA CYS A 44 -21.12 -13.13 -1.86
C CYS A 44 -20.76 -13.50 -0.42
N THR A 45 -21.63 -14.24 0.27
CA THR A 45 -21.41 -14.65 1.66
C THR A 45 -20.17 -15.54 1.78
N ALA A 46 -20.02 -16.52 0.88
CA ALA A 46 -18.87 -17.41 0.88
C ALA A 46 -17.55 -16.65 0.66
N VAL A 47 -17.51 -15.72 -0.30
CA VAL A 47 -16.30 -14.91 -0.56
C VAL A 47 -16.00 -13.98 0.61
N ILE A 48 -17.01 -13.34 1.21
CA ILE A 48 -16.83 -12.47 2.38
C ILE A 48 -16.29 -13.26 3.57
N LEU A 49 -16.86 -14.44 3.86
CA LEU A 49 -16.38 -15.31 4.94
C LEU A 49 -14.95 -15.79 4.68
N PHE A 50 -14.63 -16.14 3.43
CA PHE A 50 -13.26 -16.47 3.03
C PHE A 50 -12.31 -15.29 3.25
N ALA A 51 -12.69 -14.07 2.85
CA ALA A 51 -11.90 -12.86 3.07
C ALA A 51 -11.67 -12.60 4.56
N ILE A 52 -12.70 -12.68 5.41
CA ILE A 52 -12.58 -12.51 6.86
C ILE A 52 -11.63 -13.55 7.47
N ALA A 53 -11.77 -14.82 7.08
CA ALA A 53 -10.88 -15.89 7.53
C ALA A 53 -9.43 -15.65 7.08
N HIS A 54 -9.25 -15.16 5.86
CA HIS A 54 -7.94 -14.83 5.31
C HIS A 54 -7.30 -13.63 6.02
N LEU A 55 -8.05 -12.55 6.26
CA LEU A 55 -7.64 -11.37 7.03
C LEU A 55 -7.19 -11.76 8.44
N ALA A 56 -7.98 -12.60 9.12
CA ALA A 56 -7.63 -13.12 10.43
C ALA A 56 -6.29 -13.86 10.34
N LYS A 57 -6.15 -14.82 9.42
CA LYS A 57 -4.90 -15.57 9.24
C LYS A 57 -3.70 -14.66 8.97
N GLN A 58 -3.82 -13.69 8.07
CA GLN A 58 -2.74 -12.76 7.76
C GLN A 58 -2.33 -11.89 8.96
N SER A 59 -3.30 -11.50 9.80
CA SER A 59 -3.03 -10.67 10.97
C SER A 59 -2.19 -11.37 12.05
N PHE A 60 -2.17 -12.71 12.04
CA PHE A 60 -1.44 -13.54 13.01
C PHE A 60 -0.23 -14.28 12.43
N THR A 61 0.05 -14.16 11.12
CA THR A 61 1.15 -14.90 10.47
C THR A 61 2.22 -13.97 9.90
N PRO A 62 3.51 -14.20 10.21
CA PRO A 62 4.59 -13.43 9.62
C PRO A 62 4.75 -13.70 8.13
N SER A 63 4.88 -12.63 7.35
CA SER A 63 5.15 -12.73 5.92
C SER A 63 6.54 -13.33 5.67
N PRO A 64 6.69 -14.31 4.76
CA PRO A 64 7.99 -14.90 4.45
C PRO A 64 8.99 -13.89 3.84
N PHE A 65 8.49 -12.79 3.27
CA PHE A 65 9.31 -11.71 2.68
C PHE A 65 9.63 -10.58 3.67
N SER A 66 9.15 -10.68 4.91
CA SER A 66 9.35 -9.63 5.93
C SER A 66 10.82 -9.36 6.22
N SER A 67 11.67 -10.39 6.25
CA SER A 67 13.09 -10.27 6.56
C SER A 67 13.86 -9.43 5.55
N GLU A 68 13.64 -9.66 4.25
CA GLU A 68 14.34 -8.95 3.19
C GLU A 68 13.87 -7.49 3.06
N VAL A 69 12.56 -7.25 3.16
CA VAL A 69 12.02 -5.89 3.16
C VAL A 69 12.50 -5.13 4.40
N ASN A 70 12.48 -5.75 5.58
CA ASN A 70 13.03 -5.15 6.80
C ASN A 70 14.51 -4.81 6.63
N ARG A 71 15.31 -5.66 5.97
CA ARG A 71 16.72 -5.38 5.66
C ARG A 71 16.88 -4.13 4.77
N VAL A 72 16.09 -4.02 3.71
CA VAL A 72 16.16 -2.84 2.81
C VAL A 72 15.67 -1.57 3.51
N GLN A 73 14.61 -1.66 4.31
CA GLN A 73 14.12 -0.54 5.12
C GLN A 73 15.18 -0.09 6.14
N LYS A 74 15.82 -1.01 6.87
CA LYS A 74 16.93 -0.70 7.78
C LYS A 74 18.08 0.00 7.05
N THR A 75 18.49 -0.52 5.89
CA THR A 75 19.58 0.08 5.10
C THR A 75 19.21 1.50 4.62
N THR A 76 17.97 1.70 4.18
CA THR A 76 17.47 2.99 3.72
C THR A 76 17.37 3.99 4.87
N GLY A 77 16.84 3.55 6.02
CA GLY A 77 16.78 4.34 7.24
C GLY A 77 18.16 4.78 7.71
N LEU A 78 19.15 3.89 7.71
CA LEU A 78 20.53 4.23 8.05
C LEU A 78 21.11 5.29 7.10
N ASN A 79 20.84 5.22 5.80
CA ASN A 79 21.29 6.24 4.85
C ASN A 79 20.67 7.63 5.16
N ILE A 80 19.40 7.68 5.56
CA ILE A 80 18.71 8.92 5.94
C ILE A 80 19.33 9.48 7.23
N ILE A 81 19.49 8.63 8.25
CA ILE A 81 20.10 9.01 9.54
C ILE A 81 21.52 9.53 9.33
N ALA A 82 22.34 8.86 8.53
CA ALA A 82 23.71 9.30 8.28
C ALA A 82 23.78 10.69 7.61
N LYS A 83 22.83 10.98 6.69
CA LYS A 83 22.71 12.32 6.09
C LYS A 83 22.27 13.36 7.12
N LEU A 84 21.29 13.05 7.98
CA LEU A 84 20.87 13.93 9.07
C LEU A 84 22.03 14.20 10.04
N VAL A 85 22.76 13.15 10.42
CA VAL A 85 23.97 13.25 11.25
C VAL A 85 24.99 14.18 10.63
N ALA A 86 25.26 14.06 9.32
CA ALA A 86 26.20 14.95 8.65
C ALA A 86 25.76 16.42 8.61
N LEU A 87 24.45 16.71 8.70
CA LEU A 87 23.95 18.09 8.81
C LEU A 87 24.11 18.66 10.22
N ILE A 88 23.92 17.84 11.25
CA ILE A 88 24.00 18.29 12.65
C ILE A 88 25.44 18.28 13.19
N GLU A 89 26.34 17.49 12.61
CA GLU A 89 27.70 17.28 13.11
C GLU A 89 28.49 18.59 13.32
N PRO A 90 28.45 19.59 12.42
CA PRO A 90 29.11 20.88 12.65
C PRO A 90 28.57 21.68 13.85
N MET A 91 27.34 21.39 14.29
CA MET A 91 26.70 22.06 15.41
C MET A 91 27.01 21.39 16.76
N LEU A 92 27.39 20.09 16.74
CA LEU A 92 27.60 19.31 17.95
C LEU A 92 28.64 19.91 18.92
N PRO A 93 29.81 20.41 18.47
CA PRO A 93 30.81 21.00 19.38
C PRO A 93 30.34 22.25 20.11
N ASN A 94 29.30 22.93 19.60
CA ASN A 94 28.77 24.16 20.18
C ASN A 94 27.65 23.94 21.21
N LEU A 95 27.24 22.68 21.42
CA LEU A 95 26.20 22.34 22.40
C LEU A 95 26.75 22.40 23.83
N ALA A 96 25.87 22.74 24.77
CA ALA A 96 26.17 22.56 26.20
C ALA A 96 26.48 21.08 26.49
N GLU A 97 27.41 20.82 27.40
CA GLU A 97 27.91 19.46 27.69
C GLU A 97 26.79 18.44 27.97
N LYS A 98 25.77 18.85 28.74
CA LYS A 98 24.60 18.03 29.05
C LYS A 98 23.78 17.66 27.81
N ASP A 99 23.60 18.60 26.88
CA ASP A 99 22.84 18.39 25.66
C ASP A 99 23.63 17.57 24.65
N TYR A 100 24.94 17.82 24.53
CA TYR A 100 25.85 16.99 23.75
C TYR A 100 25.79 15.53 24.22
N ALA A 101 25.95 15.28 25.52
CA ALA A 101 25.90 13.93 26.08
C ALA A 101 24.54 13.25 25.82
N ARG A 102 23.43 13.98 25.94
CA ARG A 102 22.09 13.47 25.63
C ARG A 102 21.95 13.09 24.16
N VAL A 103 22.32 13.98 23.24
CA VAL A 103 22.24 13.74 21.80
C VAL A 103 23.08 12.53 21.40
N MET A 104 24.31 12.44 21.89
CA MET A 104 25.20 11.31 21.61
C MET A 104 24.68 9.99 22.18
N SER A 105 24.06 10.01 23.37
CA SER A 105 23.40 8.84 23.95
C SER A 105 22.21 8.36 23.11
N GLU A 106 21.34 9.27 22.66
CA GLU A 106 20.20 8.90 21.81
C GLU A 106 20.63 8.42 20.42
N LEU A 107 21.67 9.04 19.85
CA LEU A 107 22.29 8.55 18.61
C LEU A 107 22.86 7.14 18.78
N ASP A 108 23.55 6.83 19.88
CA ASP A 108 24.05 5.47 20.17
C ASP A 108 22.91 4.45 20.23
N LYS A 109 21.83 4.77 20.96
CA LYS A 109 20.63 3.90 21.05
C LYS A 109 20.02 3.65 19.67
N LEU A 110 19.86 4.72 18.88
CA LEU A 110 19.29 4.63 17.54
C LEU A 110 20.19 3.78 16.62
N LEU A 111 21.49 4.04 16.57
CA LEU A 111 22.44 3.31 15.71
C LEU A 111 22.55 1.83 16.11
N ARG A 112 22.44 1.50 17.40
CA ARG A 112 22.38 0.10 17.88
C ARG A 112 21.19 -0.67 17.33
N SER A 113 20.03 -0.02 17.17
CA SER A 113 18.84 -0.68 16.59
C SER A 113 19.05 -1.17 15.15
N PHE A 114 20.03 -0.59 14.43
CA PHE A 114 20.40 -1.03 13.09
C PHE A 114 21.42 -2.18 13.07
N MET A 115 22.03 -2.55 14.22
CA MET A 115 23.00 -3.65 14.30
C MET A 115 22.33 -5.03 14.33
N GLU A 116 21.13 -5.12 14.88
CA GLU A 116 20.32 -6.35 14.91
C GLU A 116 19.98 -6.77 13.47
N ASP A 117 20.33 -8.01 13.10
CA ASP A 117 20.13 -8.59 11.77
C ASP A 117 20.76 -7.81 10.59
N ALA A 118 21.76 -6.97 10.87
CA ALA A 118 22.48 -6.23 9.84
C ALA A 118 23.29 -7.15 8.91
N ASP A 119 23.27 -6.88 7.61
CA ASP A 119 24.23 -7.48 6.68
C ASP A 119 25.63 -6.86 6.82
N GLU A 120 26.62 -7.48 6.18
CA GLU A 120 28.02 -7.03 6.25
C GLU A 120 28.18 -5.56 5.81
N LYS A 121 27.51 -5.15 4.72
CA LYS A 121 27.57 -3.77 4.20
C LYS A 121 26.97 -2.77 5.19
N THR A 122 25.87 -3.10 5.85
CA THR A 122 25.24 -2.25 6.87
C THR A 122 26.13 -2.09 8.09
N LEU A 123 26.83 -3.15 8.51
CA LEU A 123 27.81 -3.08 9.59
C LEU A 123 29.01 -2.19 9.25
N TYR A 124 29.56 -2.29 8.03
CA TYR A 124 30.62 -1.36 7.58
C TYR A 124 30.17 0.09 7.67
N LYS A 125 28.95 0.40 7.18
CA LYS A 125 28.37 1.74 7.24
C LYS A 125 28.22 2.24 8.68
N LEU A 126 27.74 1.39 9.60
CA LEU A 126 27.60 1.73 11.01
C LEU A 126 28.95 2.02 11.66
N CYS A 127 29.96 1.18 11.44
CA CYS A 127 31.28 1.39 12.03
C CYS A 127 31.96 2.67 11.50
N ILE A 128 31.79 2.98 10.21
CA ILE A 128 32.22 4.26 9.62
C ILE A 128 31.49 5.44 10.27
N LEU A 129 30.17 5.33 10.46
CA LEU A 129 29.36 6.41 11.04
C LEU A 129 29.73 6.69 12.50
N TYR A 130 29.93 5.65 13.32
CA TYR A 130 30.45 5.81 14.69
C TYR A 130 31.83 6.47 14.70
N GLY A 131 32.70 6.08 13.76
CA GLY A 131 34.03 6.67 13.61
C GLY A 131 33.98 8.16 13.24
N TYR A 132 33.15 8.51 12.26
CA TYR A 132 32.91 9.87 11.81
C TYR A 132 32.37 10.76 12.92
N LEU A 133 31.48 10.24 13.77
CA LEU A 133 30.94 10.91 14.96
C LEU A 133 31.93 11.06 16.12
N GLY A 134 33.17 10.57 15.98
CA GLY A 134 34.17 10.59 17.05
C GLY A 134 33.92 9.57 18.18
N MET A 135 32.94 8.68 18.04
CA MET A 135 32.58 7.66 19.04
C MET A 135 33.53 6.45 18.97
N ARG A 136 34.81 6.67 19.29
CA ARG A 136 35.90 5.69 19.07
C ARG A 136 35.67 4.33 19.73
N LEU A 137 35.18 4.31 20.97
CA LEU A 137 34.89 3.05 21.68
C LEU A 137 33.79 2.25 20.98
N ARG A 138 32.71 2.92 20.56
CA ARG A 138 31.60 2.29 19.83
C ARG A 138 32.02 1.82 18.44
N ALA A 139 32.83 2.61 17.73
CA ALA A 139 33.40 2.18 16.46
C ALA A 139 34.24 0.90 16.63
N SER A 140 35.00 0.78 17.72
CA SER A 140 35.75 -0.44 18.05
C SER A 140 34.87 -1.62 18.43
N GLU A 141 33.80 -1.42 19.22
CA GLU A 141 32.82 -2.46 19.53
C GLU A 141 32.12 -2.97 18.27
N CYS A 142 31.67 -2.05 17.40
CA CYS A 142 31.07 -2.36 16.10
C CYS A 142 32.01 -3.20 15.24
N PHE A 143 33.28 -2.79 15.15
CA PHE A 143 34.29 -3.48 14.36
C PHE A 143 34.60 -4.89 14.90
N LYS A 144 34.67 -5.06 16.23
CA LYS A 144 34.81 -6.40 16.85
C LYS A 144 33.63 -7.31 16.49
N GLY A 145 32.41 -6.79 16.56
CA GLY A 145 31.20 -7.53 16.19
C GLY A 145 31.20 -7.95 14.71
N LEU A 146 31.67 -7.06 13.82
CA LEU A 146 31.87 -7.38 12.40
C LEU A 146 32.88 -8.53 12.20
N LEU A 147 34.05 -8.46 12.83
CA LEU A 147 35.07 -9.52 12.76
C LEU A 147 34.53 -10.87 13.25
N GLN A 148 33.73 -10.87 14.33
CA GLN A 148 33.11 -12.08 14.86
C GLN A 148 32.15 -12.71 13.83
N ARG A 149 31.33 -11.90 13.14
CA ARG A 149 30.42 -12.40 12.09
C ARG A 149 31.14 -12.95 10.86
N LEU A 150 32.34 -12.44 10.57
CA LEU A 150 33.20 -12.94 9.49
C LEU A 150 34.06 -14.15 9.89
N GLY A 151 33.81 -14.74 11.05
CA GLY A 151 34.54 -15.90 11.54
C GLY A 151 36.02 -15.62 11.81
N GLY A 152 36.36 -14.36 12.14
CA GLY A 152 37.74 -13.93 12.41
C GLY A 152 38.64 -13.85 11.17
N LYS A 153 38.10 -14.03 9.95
CA LYS A 153 38.89 -13.87 8.73
C LYS A 153 39.07 -12.39 8.40
N GLU A 154 40.29 -11.90 8.55
CA GLU A 154 40.66 -10.58 8.04
C GLU A 154 40.81 -10.62 6.51
N ASN A 155 39.82 -10.11 5.80
CA ASN A 155 39.96 -9.71 4.40
C ASN A 155 40.53 -8.28 4.29
N ARG A 156 40.77 -7.82 3.08
CA ARG A 156 41.36 -6.50 2.81
C ARG A 156 40.49 -5.37 3.37
N GLU A 157 39.18 -5.58 3.35
CA GLU A 157 38.09 -4.69 3.75
C GLU A 157 37.99 -4.52 5.27
N THR A 158 38.04 -5.62 6.03
CA THR A 158 38.09 -5.58 7.49
C THR A 158 39.39 -4.99 8.00
N ARG A 159 40.54 -5.31 7.37
CA ARG A 159 41.84 -4.72 7.75
C ARG A 159 41.82 -3.20 7.61
N LEU A 160 41.13 -2.68 6.59
CA LEU A 160 40.95 -1.25 6.35
C LEU A 160 40.15 -0.55 7.45
N LEU A 161 38.97 -1.07 7.81
CA LEU A 161 38.23 -0.53 8.95
C LEU A 161 39.03 -0.69 10.24
N GLY A 162 39.81 -1.77 10.38
CA GLY A 162 40.76 -1.93 11.47
C GLY A 162 41.74 -0.77 11.56
N VAL A 163 42.31 -0.32 10.44
CA VAL A 163 43.18 0.88 10.39
C VAL A 163 42.42 2.14 10.78
N LEU A 164 41.24 2.37 10.22
CA LEU A 164 40.42 3.56 10.52
C LEU A 164 39.91 3.59 11.96
N VAL A 165 39.57 2.44 12.54
CA VAL A 165 39.08 2.32 13.92
C VAL A 165 40.24 2.31 14.92
N SER A 166 41.40 1.79 14.54
CA SER A 166 42.58 1.78 15.42
C SER A 166 42.99 3.19 15.81
N GLY A 167 43.35 3.44 17.07
CA GLY A 167 43.87 4.75 17.50
C GLY A 167 45.18 5.18 16.84
N LYS A 168 45.71 4.38 15.90
CA LYS A 168 47.00 4.60 15.23
C LYS A 168 46.88 5.68 14.15
N ARG A 169 47.97 6.42 13.97
CA ARG A 169 48.10 7.43 12.92
C ARG A 169 48.21 6.75 11.56
N VAL A 170 47.70 7.40 10.52
CA VAL A 170 47.83 6.94 9.13
C VAL A 170 48.92 7.76 8.44
N SER A 171 49.89 7.09 7.81
CA SER A 171 50.92 7.77 7.02
C SER A 171 50.31 8.38 5.75
N PRO A 172 50.68 9.61 5.35
CA PRO A 172 50.22 10.22 4.10
C PRO A 172 50.47 9.35 2.86
N GLN A 173 51.53 8.53 2.86
CA GLN A 173 51.88 7.64 1.76
C GLN A 173 50.90 6.47 1.58
N SER A 174 50.24 6.02 2.65
CA SER A 174 49.25 4.93 2.58
C SER A 174 47.83 5.41 2.29
N VAL A 175 47.58 6.73 2.32
CA VAL A 175 46.24 7.32 2.09
C VAL A 175 45.65 6.88 0.75
N ASN A 176 46.41 6.96 -0.34
CA ASN A 176 45.91 6.58 -1.67
C ASN A 176 45.55 5.08 -1.77
N GLN A 177 46.30 4.22 -1.08
CA GLN A 177 46.03 2.78 -1.05
C GLN A 177 44.75 2.47 -0.26
N ILE A 178 44.57 3.17 0.87
CA ILE A 178 43.36 3.08 1.70
C ILE A 178 42.16 3.64 0.94
N GLU A 179 42.31 4.76 0.23
CA GLU A 179 41.26 5.39 -0.57
C GLU A 179 40.71 4.44 -1.65
N ARG A 180 41.58 3.82 -2.46
CA ARG A 180 41.17 2.81 -3.47
C ARG A 180 40.46 1.61 -2.84
N SER A 181 40.83 1.27 -1.61
CA SER A 181 40.22 0.16 -0.88
C SER A 181 38.86 0.55 -0.30
N ILE A 182 38.63 1.83 0.04
CA ILE A 182 37.29 2.37 0.39
C ILE A 182 36.36 2.27 -0.82
N GLU A 183 36.83 2.68 -2.00
CA GLU A 183 36.03 2.66 -3.25
C GLU A 183 35.63 1.23 -3.66
N ALA A 184 36.50 0.25 -3.41
CA ALA A 184 36.23 -1.14 -3.70
C ALA A 184 35.04 -1.73 -2.89
N LEU A 185 34.71 -1.14 -1.74
CA LEU A 185 33.59 -1.60 -0.89
C LEU A 185 32.22 -1.27 -1.47
N GLN A 186 32.13 -0.32 -2.40
CA GLN A 186 30.87 0.14 -3.00
C GLN A 186 29.81 0.46 -1.93
N LEU A 187 30.20 1.23 -0.91
CA LEU A 187 29.30 1.69 0.16
C LEU A 187 28.51 2.93 -0.25
N GLY A 188 28.79 3.48 -1.44
CA GLY A 188 28.13 4.64 -2.00
C GLY A 188 28.41 5.89 -1.18
N TRP A 189 27.36 6.55 -0.69
CA TRP A 189 27.51 7.83 0.03
C TRP A 189 28.41 7.75 1.28
N PHE A 190 28.53 6.58 1.92
CA PHE A 190 29.38 6.37 3.09
C PHE A 190 30.88 6.34 2.79
N GLU A 191 31.28 6.16 1.52
CA GLU A 191 32.68 6.24 1.11
C GLU A 191 33.24 7.64 1.38
N LYS A 192 32.42 8.68 1.19
CA LYS A 192 32.80 10.06 1.48
C LYS A 192 33.05 10.27 2.98
N LEU A 193 32.19 9.72 3.85
CA LEU A 193 32.40 9.75 5.31
C LEU A 193 33.70 9.03 5.70
N ALA A 194 33.95 7.86 5.13
CA ALA A 194 35.17 7.10 5.41
C ALA A 194 36.44 7.83 4.94
N LYS A 195 36.41 8.45 3.75
CA LYS A 195 37.53 9.25 3.23
C LYS A 195 37.75 10.52 4.06
N ALA A 196 36.70 11.21 4.49
CA ALA A 196 36.81 12.37 5.37
C ALA A 196 37.49 12.00 6.69
N TRP A 197 37.08 10.88 7.29
CA TRP A 197 37.69 10.34 8.50
C TRP A 197 39.15 9.91 8.29
N LEU A 198 39.47 9.33 7.13
CA LEU A 198 40.84 8.97 6.74
C LEU A 198 41.75 10.21 6.66
N TYR A 199 41.32 11.26 5.95
CA TYR A 199 42.12 12.47 5.77
C TYR A 199 42.40 13.17 7.10
N GLU A 200 41.42 13.17 8.01
CA GLU A 200 41.61 13.67 9.37
C GLU A 200 42.69 12.88 10.13
N LYS A 201 42.67 11.54 10.03
CA LYS A 201 43.71 10.69 10.64
C LYS A 201 45.10 10.82 10.03
N ALA A 202 45.17 11.27 8.78
CA ALA A 202 46.41 11.57 8.08
C ALA A 202 46.86 13.03 8.26
N PHE A 203 46.18 13.81 9.13
CA PHE A 203 46.43 15.25 9.35
C PHE A 203 46.26 16.12 8.10
N MET A 204 45.51 15.65 7.11
CA MET A 204 45.18 16.37 5.87
C MET A 204 43.90 17.20 6.04
N PHE A 205 43.89 18.13 6.99
CA PHE A 205 42.67 18.84 7.42
C PHE A 205 42.00 19.66 6.30
N ALA A 206 42.76 20.27 5.40
CA ALA A 206 42.19 21.01 4.27
C ALA A 206 41.32 20.11 3.38
N ARG A 207 41.87 18.95 2.98
CA ARG A 207 41.16 17.96 2.16
C ARG A 207 40.00 17.31 2.91
N ALA A 208 40.14 17.09 4.24
CA ALA A 208 39.06 16.61 5.08
C ALA A 208 37.88 17.62 5.13
N ASN A 209 38.18 18.92 5.27
CA ASN A 209 37.18 19.97 5.33
C ASN A 209 36.46 20.20 3.99
N GLU A 210 37.18 20.18 2.87
CA GLU A 210 36.58 20.23 1.53
C GLU A 210 35.58 19.09 1.33
N LEU A 211 35.98 17.86 1.68
CA LEU A 211 35.11 16.70 1.55
C LEU A 211 33.91 16.76 2.52
N ARG A 212 34.09 17.28 3.75
CA ARG A 212 32.99 17.52 4.70
C ARG A 212 31.97 18.52 4.16
N GLN A 213 32.41 19.59 3.48
CA GLN A 213 31.50 20.51 2.80
C GLN A 213 30.71 19.82 1.69
N GLU A 214 31.36 18.97 0.89
CA GLU A 214 30.70 18.20 -0.16
C GLU A 214 29.67 17.22 0.42
N ILE A 215 30.01 16.54 1.53
CA ILE A 215 29.11 15.65 2.29
C ILE A 215 27.87 16.43 2.74
N HIS A 216 28.07 17.62 3.32
CA HIS A 216 26.97 18.47 3.80
C HIS A 216 26.02 18.89 2.67
N GLN A 217 26.55 19.40 1.56
CA GLN A 217 25.74 19.78 0.39
C GLN A 217 25.03 18.58 -0.24
N SER A 218 25.69 17.41 -0.28
CA SER A 218 25.09 16.18 -0.78
C SER A 218 24.00 15.64 0.16
N ALA A 219 24.16 15.79 1.48
CA ALA A 219 23.15 15.43 2.47
C ALA A 219 21.91 16.31 2.31
N LEU A 220 22.09 17.64 2.20
CA LEU A 220 21.01 18.59 1.97
C LEU A 220 20.21 18.24 0.70
N ARG A 221 20.89 18.09 -0.45
CA ARG A 221 20.23 17.72 -1.72
C ARG A 221 19.45 16.41 -1.61
N GLY A 222 19.95 15.46 -0.83
CA GLY A 222 19.27 14.18 -0.62
C GLY A 222 18.06 14.24 0.32
N LEU A 223 17.99 15.24 1.21
CA LEU A 223 16.92 15.39 2.21
C LEU A 223 15.84 16.40 1.79
N ILE A 224 16.16 17.38 0.94
CA ILE A 224 15.21 18.34 0.36
C ILE A 224 13.94 17.67 -0.20
N PRO A 225 14.01 16.63 -1.06
CA PRO A 225 12.79 16.02 -1.59
C PRO A 225 11.96 15.34 -0.51
N LEU A 226 12.59 14.74 0.50
CA LEU A 226 11.88 14.13 1.63
C LEU A 226 11.15 15.18 2.46
N PHE A 227 11.82 16.29 2.78
CA PHE A 227 11.20 17.41 3.49
C PHE A 227 10.08 18.06 2.67
N GLY A 228 10.29 18.21 1.35
CA GLY A 228 9.25 18.69 0.43
C GLY A 228 8.00 17.81 0.46
N ILE A 229 8.16 16.48 0.43
CA ILE A 229 7.04 15.53 0.59
C ILE A 229 6.35 15.75 1.94
N LEU A 230 7.10 15.84 3.05
CA LEU A 230 6.52 16.06 4.37
C LEU A 230 5.73 17.38 4.47
N VAL A 231 6.24 18.46 3.89
CA VAL A 231 5.54 19.75 3.83
C VAL A 231 4.27 19.64 2.99
N VAL A 232 4.32 18.99 1.84
CA VAL A 232 3.12 18.75 1.00
C VAL A 232 2.08 17.93 1.77
N LEU A 233 2.49 16.86 2.45
CA LEU A 233 1.59 16.05 3.28
C LEU A 233 0.98 16.90 4.40
N LEU A 234 1.77 17.71 5.11
CA LEU A 234 1.28 18.60 6.16
C LEU A 234 0.26 19.62 5.64
N VAL A 235 0.55 20.26 4.50
CA VAL A 235 -0.35 21.23 3.86
C VAL A 235 -1.66 20.56 3.44
N VAL A 236 -1.59 19.42 2.75
CA VAL A 236 -2.77 18.62 2.38
C VAL A 236 -3.55 18.18 3.61
N GLY A 237 -2.87 17.80 4.68
CA GLY A 237 -3.48 17.44 5.97
C GLY A 237 -4.26 18.59 6.60
N ILE A 238 -3.66 19.77 6.68
CA ILE A 238 -4.31 20.97 7.23
C ILE A 238 -5.50 21.38 6.36
N LEU A 239 -5.31 21.44 5.04
CA LEU A 239 -6.37 21.77 4.09
C LEU A 239 -7.53 20.77 4.20
N GLY A 240 -7.23 19.48 4.29
CA GLY A 240 -8.24 18.43 4.43
C GLY A 240 -9.09 18.57 5.69
N VAL A 241 -8.46 18.84 6.84
CA VAL A 241 -9.19 19.08 8.10
C VAL A 241 -10.10 20.31 7.99
N ILE A 242 -9.61 21.40 7.40
CA ILE A 242 -10.39 22.64 7.21
C ILE A 242 -11.56 22.42 6.23
N LEU A 243 -11.34 21.69 5.14
CA LEU A 243 -12.34 21.48 4.10
C LEU A 243 -13.37 20.39 4.47
N THR A 244 -13.05 19.46 5.37
CA THR A 244 -13.94 18.34 5.72
C THR A 244 -15.34 18.79 6.14
N PRO A 245 -15.52 19.73 7.10
CA PRO A 245 -16.86 20.17 7.52
C PRO A 245 -17.64 20.83 6.37
N PHE A 246 -16.95 21.61 5.53
CA PHE A 246 -17.54 22.32 4.40
C PHE A 246 -18.03 21.38 3.31
N ILE A 247 -17.19 20.43 2.86
CA ILE A 247 -17.59 19.46 1.84
C ILE A 247 -18.66 18.50 2.39
N THR A 248 -18.55 18.08 3.66
CA THR A 248 -19.58 17.25 4.31
C THR A 248 -20.93 17.98 4.35
N TYR A 249 -20.93 19.28 4.65
CA TYR A 249 -22.13 20.11 4.60
C TYR A 249 -22.72 20.17 3.19
N LEU A 250 -21.90 20.40 2.15
CA LEU A 250 -22.35 20.40 0.76
C LEU A 250 -22.95 19.05 0.35
N LEU A 251 -22.29 17.94 0.71
CA LEU A 251 -22.77 16.58 0.49
C LEU A 251 -24.13 16.34 1.18
N CYS A 252 -24.24 16.67 2.46
CA CYS A 252 -25.49 16.53 3.21
C CYS A 252 -26.62 17.39 2.62
N ARG A 253 -26.31 18.60 2.15
CA ARG A 253 -27.27 19.49 1.47
C ARG A 253 -27.74 18.89 0.15
N ASP A 254 -26.82 18.36 -0.65
CA ASP A 254 -27.13 17.77 -1.95
C ASP A 254 -27.88 16.43 -1.81
N ILE A 255 -27.54 15.61 -0.80
CA ILE A 255 -28.28 14.40 -0.42
C ILE A 255 -29.75 14.74 -0.10
N LYS A 256 -29.97 15.81 0.67
CA LYS A 256 -31.33 16.29 0.99
C LYS A 256 -32.07 16.83 -0.24
N ARG A 257 -31.36 17.45 -1.20
CA ARG A 257 -31.95 18.04 -2.42
C ARG A 257 -32.25 17.02 -3.52
N LYS A 258 -31.35 16.07 -3.76
CA LYS A 258 -31.41 15.05 -4.83
C LYS A 258 -31.95 13.71 -4.34
N GLY A 259 -32.52 13.68 -3.13
CA GLY A 259 -33.08 12.48 -2.54
C GLY A 259 -34.21 11.90 -3.39
N GLY A 260 -33.90 10.95 -4.28
CA GLY A 260 -34.91 10.01 -4.77
C GLY A 260 -34.94 9.64 -6.25
N GLN A 261 -33.93 9.90 -7.08
CA GLN A 261 -33.94 9.35 -8.46
C GLN A 261 -32.71 8.48 -8.71
N VAL A 262 -32.81 7.21 -8.27
CA VAL A 262 -32.01 6.13 -8.84
C VAL A 262 -32.78 5.67 -10.08
N ARG A 263 -32.16 5.67 -11.27
CA ARG A 263 -32.77 5.05 -12.45
C ARG A 263 -33.08 3.59 -12.10
N ALA A 264 -34.30 3.15 -12.38
CA ALA A 264 -34.77 1.81 -12.07
C ALA A 264 -34.04 0.75 -12.91
N ILE A 265 -32.85 0.35 -12.50
CA ILE A 265 -32.20 -0.88 -12.95
C ILE A 265 -32.61 -1.99 -11.99
N ASP A 266 -32.88 -3.18 -12.51
CA ASP A 266 -33.18 -4.36 -11.70
C ASP A 266 -32.05 -4.61 -10.67
N PRO A 267 -32.35 -4.52 -9.36
CA PRO A 267 -31.37 -4.77 -8.30
C PRO A 267 -30.75 -6.17 -8.38
N LEU A 268 -31.50 -7.16 -8.88
CA LEU A 268 -30.98 -8.53 -9.00
C LEU A 268 -29.86 -8.60 -10.03
N LEU A 269 -30.05 -7.95 -11.18
CA LEU A 269 -29.04 -7.91 -12.26
C LEU A 269 -27.73 -7.29 -11.77
N LEU A 270 -27.82 -6.17 -11.05
CA LEU A 270 -26.66 -5.51 -10.47
C LEU A 270 -26.01 -6.36 -9.37
N PHE A 271 -26.81 -7.00 -8.52
CA PHE A 271 -26.29 -7.82 -7.44
C PHE A 271 -25.59 -9.09 -7.95
N GLU A 272 -26.13 -9.74 -8.98
CA GLU A 272 -25.43 -10.81 -9.70
C GLU A 272 -24.13 -10.31 -10.30
N ALA A 273 -24.14 -9.10 -10.87
CA ALA A 273 -22.94 -8.55 -11.45
C ALA A 273 -21.83 -8.35 -10.42
N PHE A 274 -22.20 -7.84 -9.26
CA PHE A 274 -21.32 -7.70 -8.12
C PHE A 274 -20.83 -9.06 -7.59
N ALA A 275 -21.70 -10.07 -7.52
CA ALA A 275 -21.34 -11.41 -7.07
C ALA A 275 -20.29 -12.07 -7.99
N VAL A 276 -20.44 -11.92 -9.31
CA VAL A 276 -19.45 -12.40 -10.29
C VAL A 276 -18.13 -11.66 -10.15
N TYR A 277 -18.17 -10.32 -10.05
CA TYR A 277 -16.97 -9.53 -9.79
C TYR A 277 -16.25 -10.02 -8.52
N LEU A 278 -16.99 -10.22 -7.44
CA LEU A 278 -16.43 -10.64 -6.16
C LEU A 278 -15.82 -12.05 -6.24
N ALA A 279 -16.49 -12.98 -6.91
CA ALA A 279 -15.94 -14.33 -7.14
C ALA A 279 -14.67 -14.31 -8.00
N VAL A 280 -14.64 -13.48 -9.05
CA VAL A 280 -13.49 -13.38 -9.95
C VAL A 280 -12.35 -12.61 -9.30
N ALA A 281 -12.55 -11.34 -8.95
CA ALA A 281 -11.51 -10.47 -8.41
C ALA A 281 -11.05 -10.86 -7.01
N GLY A 282 -11.96 -11.38 -6.17
CA GLY A 282 -11.64 -11.75 -4.79
C GLY A 282 -11.02 -13.15 -4.64
N VAL A 283 -11.27 -14.07 -5.57
CA VAL A 283 -10.84 -15.48 -5.44
C VAL A 283 -10.22 -16.02 -6.72
N ALA A 284 -10.97 -16.12 -7.81
CA ALA A 284 -10.53 -16.88 -8.99
C ALA A 284 -9.30 -16.25 -9.65
N ALA A 285 -9.28 -14.94 -9.82
CA ALA A 285 -8.19 -14.21 -10.46
C ALA A 285 -6.90 -14.26 -9.64
N PRO A 286 -6.87 -13.96 -8.33
CA PRO A 286 -5.66 -14.11 -7.53
C PRO A 286 -5.10 -15.53 -7.53
N VAL A 287 -5.96 -16.55 -7.37
CA VAL A 287 -5.56 -17.96 -7.31
C VAL A 287 -4.98 -18.42 -8.66
N LEU A 288 -5.69 -18.16 -9.76
CA LEU A 288 -5.25 -18.57 -11.09
C LEU A 288 -3.97 -17.84 -11.50
N ALA A 289 -3.91 -16.53 -11.22
CA ALA A 289 -2.75 -15.70 -11.51
C ALA A 289 -1.50 -16.18 -10.76
N GLN A 290 -1.64 -16.50 -9.47
CA GLN A 290 -0.54 -17.03 -8.68
C GLN A 290 -0.07 -18.41 -9.18
N GLN A 291 -1.00 -19.33 -9.48
CA GLN A 291 -0.65 -20.67 -9.98
C GLN A 291 0.06 -20.63 -11.33
N ILE A 292 -0.39 -19.77 -12.25
CA ILE A 292 0.25 -19.60 -13.56
C ILE A 292 1.62 -18.95 -13.39
N ALA A 293 1.74 -17.91 -12.56
CA ALA A 293 3.02 -17.26 -12.28
C ALA A 293 4.06 -18.25 -11.74
N LEU A 294 3.68 -19.10 -10.79
CA LEU A 294 4.56 -20.13 -10.21
C LEU A 294 5.04 -21.16 -11.25
N LYS A 295 4.24 -21.47 -12.27
CA LYS A 295 4.59 -22.44 -13.32
C LYS A 295 5.43 -21.86 -14.44
N THR A 296 5.26 -20.57 -14.73
CA THR A 296 5.81 -19.93 -15.95
C THR A 296 7.08 -19.13 -15.68
N SER A 297 7.27 -18.63 -14.46
CA SER A 297 8.31 -17.67 -14.13
C SER A 297 9.33 -18.25 -13.16
N LYS A 298 10.62 -18.05 -13.46
CA LYS A 298 11.74 -18.53 -12.62
C LYS A 298 12.25 -17.49 -11.62
N THR A 299 11.93 -16.21 -11.82
CA THR A 299 12.35 -15.10 -10.96
C THR A 299 11.15 -14.51 -10.23
N PHE A 300 11.38 -14.01 -9.02
CA PHE A 300 10.34 -13.35 -8.23
C PHE A 300 9.68 -12.18 -8.98
N GLU A 301 10.48 -11.32 -9.63
CA GLU A 301 9.96 -10.19 -10.41
C GLU A 301 9.03 -10.66 -11.54
N ALA A 302 9.42 -11.69 -12.29
CA ALA A 302 8.59 -12.22 -13.37
C ALA A 302 7.31 -12.89 -12.84
N MET A 303 7.41 -13.62 -11.72
CA MET A 303 6.25 -14.21 -11.05
C MET A 303 5.26 -13.12 -10.62
N PHE A 304 5.75 -12.08 -9.93
CA PHE A 304 4.91 -10.99 -9.45
C PHE A 304 4.29 -10.20 -10.59
N ALA A 305 5.07 -9.85 -11.62
CA ALA A 305 4.56 -9.17 -12.81
C ALA A 305 3.46 -9.99 -13.52
N THR A 306 3.70 -11.29 -13.73
CA THR A 306 2.74 -12.20 -14.38
C THR A 306 1.46 -12.31 -13.55
N ALA A 307 1.58 -12.49 -12.23
CA ALA A 307 0.43 -12.57 -11.34
C ALA A 307 -0.38 -11.26 -11.35
N LEU A 308 0.30 -10.11 -11.27
CA LEU A 308 -0.35 -8.80 -11.30
C LEU A 308 -1.11 -8.59 -12.61
N ILE A 309 -0.46 -8.80 -13.76
CA ILE A 309 -1.06 -8.59 -15.08
C ILE A 309 -2.27 -9.51 -15.27
N LEU A 310 -2.14 -10.79 -14.92
CA LEU A 310 -3.23 -11.74 -15.09
C LEU A 310 -4.40 -11.42 -14.15
N ASN A 311 -4.12 -11.06 -12.89
CA ASN A 311 -5.15 -10.63 -11.95
C ASN A 311 -5.92 -9.42 -12.49
N GLN A 312 -5.22 -8.38 -12.93
CA GLN A 312 -5.88 -7.17 -13.45
C GLN A 312 -6.62 -7.44 -14.76
N THR A 313 -6.12 -8.33 -15.61
CA THR A 313 -6.80 -8.71 -16.86
C THR A 313 -8.12 -9.42 -16.56
N LEU A 314 -8.10 -10.45 -15.71
CA LEU A 314 -9.32 -11.19 -15.34
C LEU A 314 -10.34 -10.29 -14.63
N THR A 315 -9.86 -9.39 -13.76
CA THR A 315 -10.69 -8.38 -13.11
C THR A 315 -11.30 -7.42 -14.14
N ALA A 316 -10.55 -6.94 -15.14
CA ALA A 316 -11.06 -6.10 -16.21
C ALA A 316 -12.11 -6.80 -17.09
N LEU A 317 -12.03 -8.13 -17.27
CA LEU A 317 -13.07 -8.89 -17.97
C LEU A 317 -14.43 -8.83 -17.27
N THR A 318 -14.46 -8.66 -15.93
CA THR A 318 -15.72 -8.48 -15.20
C THR A 318 -16.41 -7.17 -15.56
N LEU A 319 -15.65 -6.11 -15.85
CA LEU A 319 -16.21 -4.85 -16.36
C LEU A 319 -16.80 -5.02 -17.75
N LEU A 320 -16.10 -5.72 -18.65
CA LEU A 320 -16.61 -6.00 -20.00
C LEU A 320 -17.92 -6.81 -19.93
N TRP A 321 -17.96 -7.79 -19.03
CA TRP A 321 -19.16 -8.57 -18.80
C TRP A 321 -20.30 -7.74 -18.18
N LEU A 322 -20.02 -6.82 -17.24
CA LEU A 322 -21.02 -5.87 -16.73
C LEU A 322 -21.56 -4.96 -17.86
N VAL A 323 -20.69 -4.44 -18.73
CA VAL A 323 -21.11 -3.63 -19.89
C VAL A 323 -22.01 -4.45 -20.81
N PHE A 324 -21.64 -5.69 -21.11
CA PHE A 324 -22.46 -6.60 -21.90
C PHE A 324 -23.83 -6.85 -21.25
N LEU A 325 -23.86 -7.10 -19.94
CA LEU A 325 -25.08 -7.34 -19.16
C LEU A 325 -26.01 -6.12 -19.19
N LEU A 326 -25.47 -4.92 -18.99
CA LEU A 326 -26.23 -3.67 -19.05
C LEU A 326 -26.81 -3.43 -20.45
N ARG A 327 -25.99 -3.59 -21.50
CA ARG A 327 -26.43 -3.40 -22.90
C ARG A 327 -27.51 -4.41 -23.30
N SER A 328 -27.37 -5.66 -22.89
CA SER A 328 -28.36 -6.72 -23.12
C SER A 328 -29.71 -6.42 -22.45
N ASN A 329 -29.71 -5.60 -21.41
CA ASN A 329 -30.90 -5.15 -20.68
C ASN A 329 -31.26 -3.68 -20.98
N GLN A 330 -30.88 -3.18 -22.17
CA GLN A 330 -31.20 -1.83 -22.67
C GLN A 330 -30.75 -0.69 -21.73
N SER A 331 -29.76 -0.98 -20.89
CA SER A 331 -29.13 -0.05 -19.95
C SER A 331 -27.72 0.31 -20.43
N SER A 332 -27.08 1.27 -19.75
CA SER A 332 -25.74 1.75 -20.11
C SER A 332 -24.94 2.08 -18.85
N LEU A 333 -23.65 2.34 -18.97
CA LEU A 333 -22.84 2.73 -17.81
C LEU A 333 -23.37 4.01 -17.11
N SER A 334 -24.06 4.89 -17.84
CA SER A 334 -24.71 6.07 -17.24
C SER A 334 -25.78 5.72 -16.21
N SER A 335 -26.44 4.56 -16.32
CA SER A 335 -27.45 4.16 -15.34
C SER A 335 -26.82 3.75 -14.00
N ILE A 336 -25.53 3.41 -13.99
CA ILE A 336 -24.75 3.11 -12.78
C ILE A 336 -23.78 4.24 -12.40
N GLY A 337 -24.02 5.48 -12.87
CA GLY A 337 -23.29 6.66 -12.39
C GLY A 337 -22.18 7.18 -13.31
N TRP A 338 -21.80 6.47 -14.38
CA TRP A 338 -20.82 6.97 -15.34
C TRP A 338 -21.41 8.06 -16.23
N HIS A 339 -21.11 9.32 -15.91
CA HIS A 339 -21.49 10.48 -16.70
C HIS A 339 -20.23 11.22 -17.13
N ALA A 340 -20.31 11.98 -18.22
CA ALA A 340 -19.21 12.81 -18.73
C ALA A 340 -19.64 14.28 -18.86
N ASN A 341 -20.65 14.69 -18.09
CA ASN A 341 -21.35 15.97 -18.30
C ASN A 341 -20.44 17.16 -17.96
N ASN A 342 -19.63 17.07 -16.91
CA ASN A 342 -18.68 18.12 -16.55
C ASN A 342 -17.46 17.53 -15.82
N VAL A 343 -16.62 16.86 -16.61
CA VAL A 343 -15.40 16.16 -16.15
C VAL A 343 -14.53 17.06 -15.27
N GLY A 344 -14.36 18.35 -15.62
CA GLY A 344 -13.56 19.27 -14.82
C GLY A 344 -14.12 19.49 -13.41
N SER A 345 -15.43 19.67 -13.28
CA SER A 345 -16.07 19.83 -11.97
C SER A 345 -16.07 18.53 -11.15
N GLU A 346 -16.23 17.38 -11.82
CA GLU A 346 -16.20 16.06 -11.18
C GLU A 346 -14.79 15.72 -10.66
N LEU A 347 -13.76 16.02 -11.46
CA LEU A 347 -12.36 15.90 -11.04
C LEU A 347 -12.03 16.85 -9.88
N ALA A 348 -12.48 18.10 -9.94
CA ALA A 348 -12.25 19.06 -8.86
C ALA A 348 -12.95 18.62 -7.56
N PHE A 349 -14.18 18.11 -7.66
CA PHE A 349 -14.90 17.55 -6.51
C PHE A 349 -14.20 16.31 -5.96
N GLY A 350 -13.78 15.38 -6.81
CA GLY A 350 -13.04 14.18 -6.42
C GLY A 350 -11.71 14.52 -5.75
N LEU A 351 -10.95 15.47 -6.29
CA LEU A 351 -9.72 15.95 -5.67
C LEU A 351 -9.98 16.64 -4.32
N GLY A 352 -11.03 17.45 -4.22
CA GLY A 352 -11.44 18.08 -2.97
C GLY A 352 -11.83 17.05 -1.90
N ALA A 353 -12.64 16.05 -2.27
CA ALA A 353 -13.01 14.94 -1.40
C ALA A 353 -11.78 14.11 -0.97
N TYR A 354 -10.85 13.87 -1.90
CA TYR A 354 -9.59 13.19 -1.60
C TYR A 354 -8.74 13.98 -0.58
N ILE A 355 -8.59 15.29 -0.77
CA ILE A 355 -7.87 16.14 0.19
C ILE A 355 -8.55 16.09 1.57
N CYS A 356 -9.89 16.13 1.62
CA CYS A 356 -10.65 16.01 2.88
C CYS A 356 -10.43 14.67 3.59
N ILE A 357 -10.34 13.56 2.85
CA ILE A 357 -10.28 12.22 3.44
C ILE A 357 -8.88 11.82 3.92
N MET A 358 -7.83 12.33 3.27
CA MET A 358 -6.43 11.98 3.56
C MET A 358 -6.02 12.18 5.03
N PRO A 359 -6.31 13.30 5.71
CA PRO A 359 -5.92 13.50 7.11
C PRO A 359 -6.50 12.43 8.03
N TRP A 360 -7.75 12.00 7.78
CA TRP A 360 -8.40 10.96 8.57
C TRP A 360 -7.83 9.58 8.26
N ALA A 361 -7.55 9.28 6.99
CA ALA A 361 -6.87 8.06 6.60
C ALA A 361 -5.49 7.96 7.27
N TRP A 362 -4.68 9.02 7.26
CA TRP A 362 -3.37 9.04 7.93
C TRP A 362 -3.48 8.94 9.44
N LEU A 363 -4.45 9.62 10.06
CA LEU A 363 -4.69 9.52 11.49
C LEU A 363 -5.01 8.07 11.88
N LEU A 364 -5.92 7.42 11.16
CA LEU A 364 -6.26 6.02 11.41
C LEU A 364 -5.10 5.08 11.12
N SER A 365 -4.33 5.30 10.06
CA SER A 365 -3.10 4.53 9.80
C SER A 365 -2.07 4.72 10.93
N LEU A 366 -1.90 5.92 11.47
CA LEU A 366 -1.02 6.19 12.60
C LEU A 366 -1.51 5.47 13.86
N LEU A 367 -2.82 5.53 14.14
CA LEU A 367 -3.40 4.81 15.28
C LEU A 367 -3.25 3.30 15.12
N SER A 368 -3.48 2.75 13.93
CA SER A 368 -3.23 1.34 13.61
C SER A 368 -1.77 0.95 13.82
N PHE A 369 -0.83 1.80 13.40
CA PHE A 369 0.60 1.61 13.61
C PHE A 369 1.02 1.68 15.09
N LEU A 370 0.48 2.63 15.86
CA LEU A 370 0.74 2.72 17.30
C LEU A 370 0.14 1.53 18.05
N LEU A 371 -1.06 1.10 17.64
CA LEU A 371 -1.74 -0.06 18.20
C LEU A 371 -0.96 -1.34 17.90
N SER A 372 -0.48 -1.53 16.67
CA SER A 372 0.36 -2.68 16.30
C SER A 372 1.65 -2.73 17.13
N ARG A 373 2.27 -1.58 17.41
CA ARG A 373 3.42 -1.49 18.34
C ARG A 373 3.05 -1.82 19.78
N SER A 374 1.90 -1.37 20.27
CA SER A 374 1.48 -1.67 21.64
C SER A 374 1.11 -3.14 21.85
N LEU A 375 0.63 -3.80 20.80
CA LEU A 375 0.23 -5.21 20.77
C LEU A 375 1.31 -6.11 20.14
N SER A 376 2.57 -5.64 20.15
CA SER A 376 3.73 -6.35 19.57
C SER A 376 3.76 -7.81 20.03
N GLY A 377 3.60 -8.74 19.09
CA GLY A 377 3.57 -10.19 19.34
C GLY A 377 2.23 -10.89 19.04
N VAL A 378 1.13 -10.13 18.92
CA VAL A 378 -0.21 -10.67 18.63
C VAL A 378 -0.72 -10.26 17.25
N LEU A 379 -0.58 -8.99 16.86
CA LEU A 379 -1.05 -8.49 15.57
C LEU A 379 0.13 -8.02 14.71
N GLN A 380 0.17 -8.47 13.47
CA GLN A 380 1.18 -8.10 12.49
C GLN A 380 0.52 -7.40 11.30
N GLU A 381 1.14 -6.34 10.79
CA GLU A 381 0.76 -5.75 9.51
C GLU A 381 1.55 -6.42 8.37
N PRO A 382 0.88 -7.13 7.45
CA PRO A 382 1.52 -7.65 6.26
C PRO A 382 2.11 -6.50 5.46
N ILE A 383 3.34 -6.70 4.99
CA ILE A 383 3.93 -5.76 4.03
C ILE A 383 3.17 -5.90 2.72
N HIS A 384 2.51 -4.81 2.29
CA HIS A 384 1.72 -4.82 1.06
C HIS A 384 2.60 -5.20 -0.16
N PRO A 385 2.16 -6.10 -1.06
CA PRO A 385 2.98 -6.58 -2.18
C PRO A 385 3.52 -5.46 -3.09
N VAL A 386 2.75 -4.38 -3.28
CA VAL A 386 3.22 -3.18 -4.00
C VAL A 386 4.37 -2.49 -3.26
N ALA A 387 4.30 -2.37 -1.95
CA ALA A 387 5.40 -1.82 -1.16
C ALA A 387 6.64 -2.71 -1.27
N GLN A 388 6.48 -4.04 -1.34
CA GLN A 388 7.58 -4.95 -1.60
C GLN A 388 8.22 -4.68 -2.97
N ALA A 389 7.42 -4.60 -4.05
CA ALA A 389 7.93 -4.34 -5.39
C ALA A 389 8.69 -3.01 -5.50
N VAL A 390 8.20 -1.95 -4.84
CA VAL A 390 8.84 -0.63 -4.81
C VAL A 390 10.11 -0.64 -3.95
N VAL A 391 10.04 -1.23 -2.75
CA VAL A 391 11.18 -1.26 -1.81
C VAL A 391 12.33 -2.12 -2.33
N LEU A 392 12.02 -3.25 -2.97
CA LEU A 392 13.01 -4.18 -3.52
C LEU A 392 13.64 -3.70 -4.84
N ARG A 393 13.36 -2.46 -5.28
CA ARG A 393 13.95 -1.83 -6.48
C ARG A 393 13.76 -2.66 -7.75
N SER A 394 12.52 -3.13 -7.95
CA SER A 394 12.13 -3.84 -9.16
C SER A 394 12.42 -3.04 -10.44
N SER A 395 12.51 -3.73 -11.58
CA SER A 395 12.70 -3.09 -12.89
C SER A 395 11.71 -1.93 -13.16
N PRO A 396 12.11 -0.87 -13.91
CA PRO A 396 11.24 0.26 -14.23
C PRO A 396 9.91 -0.15 -14.89
N MET A 397 9.92 -1.23 -15.68
CA MET A 397 8.71 -1.78 -16.29
C MET A 397 7.74 -2.37 -15.26
N LEU A 398 8.25 -3.05 -14.22
CA LEU A 398 7.39 -3.55 -13.14
C LEU A 398 6.80 -2.39 -12.33
N ILE A 399 7.58 -1.32 -12.08
CA ILE A 399 7.06 -0.11 -11.44
C ILE A 399 5.93 0.51 -12.27
N LEU A 400 6.10 0.61 -13.59
CA LEU A 400 5.06 1.10 -14.49
C LEU A 400 3.81 0.21 -14.47
N ALA A 401 3.98 -1.12 -14.49
CA ALA A 401 2.87 -2.07 -14.42
C ALA A 401 2.08 -1.94 -13.11
N VAL A 402 2.78 -1.82 -11.97
CA VAL A 402 2.18 -1.57 -10.66
C VAL A 402 1.45 -0.23 -10.62
N PHE A 403 2.03 0.83 -11.20
CA PHE A 403 1.40 2.14 -11.28
C PHE A 403 0.10 2.08 -12.09
N VAL A 404 0.12 1.54 -13.31
CA VAL A 404 -1.07 1.40 -14.15
C VAL A 404 -2.13 0.54 -13.46
N ALA A 405 -1.72 -0.58 -12.86
CA ALA A 405 -2.63 -1.48 -12.15
C ALA A 405 -3.30 -0.82 -10.94
N GLY A 406 -2.54 -0.13 -10.09
CA GLY A 406 -3.02 0.41 -8.81
C GLY A 406 -3.60 1.82 -8.90
N VAL A 407 -3.26 2.61 -9.91
CA VAL A 407 -3.73 4.01 -10.06
C VAL A 407 -4.83 4.13 -11.11
N LEU A 408 -4.82 3.30 -12.15
CA LEU A 408 -5.80 3.39 -13.23
C LEU A 408 -6.80 2.24 -13.18
N ILE A 409 -6.33 0.99 -13.27
CA ILE A 409 -7.22 -0.16 -13.47
C ILE A 409 -8.04 -0.47 -12.21
N ALA A 410 -7.37 -0.71 -11.08
CA ALA A 410 -8.05 -1.08 -9.84
C ALA A 410 -9.07 -0.02 -9.39
N PRO A 411 -8.70 1.28 -9.28
CA PRO A 411 -9.67 2.30 -8.88
C PRO A 411 -10.86 2.42 -9.84
N THR A 412 -10.65 2.28 -11.15
CA THR A 412 -11.76 2.33 -12.14
C THR A 412 -12.72 1.16 -11.97
N VAL A 413 -12.20 -0.04 -11.74
CA VAL A 413 -13.02 -1.24 -11.50
C VAL A 413 -13.76 -1.11 -10.17
N GLU A 414 -13.04 -0.74 -9.12
CA GLU A 414 -13.56 -0.59 -7.76
C GLU A 414 -14.67 0.46 -7.71
N GLU A 415 -14.46 1.63 -8.31
CA GLU A 415 -15.49 2.68 -8.39
C GLU A 415 -16.73 2.17 -9.13
N THR A 416 -16.55 1.44 -10.22
CA THR A 416 -17.68 0.87 -10.97
C THR A 416 -18.48 -0.14 -10.14
N PHE A 417 -17.82 -1.09 -9.47
CA PHE A 417 -18.52 -2.15 -8.75
C PHE A 417 -18.99 -1.75 -7.35
N PHE A 418 -18.22 -0.96 -6.61
CA PHE A 418 -18.63 -0.52 -5.27
C PHE A 418 -19.59 0.67 -5.33
N ARG A 419 -19.30 1.72 -6.10
CA ARG A 419 -20.18 2.91 -6.20
C ARG A 419 -21.27 2.75 -7.23
N GLY A 420 -20.92 2.26 -8.42
CA GLY A 420 -21.88 2.11 -9.49
C GLY A 420 -22.88 0.97 -9.26
N VAL A 421 -22.42 -0.18 -8.77
CA VAL A 421 -23.24 -1.39 -8.64
C VAL A 421 -23.73 -1.61 -7.20
N LEU A 422 -22.84 -1.96 -6.26
CA LEU A 422 -23.21 -2.35 -4.89
C LEU A 422 -23.95 -1.23 -4.15
N TYR A 423 -23.37 -0.03 -4.11
CA TYR A 423 -23.98 1.13 -3.47
C TYR A 423 -25.34 1.46 -4.08
N SER A 424 -25.49 1.37 -5.41
CA SER A 424 -26.77 1.58 -6.08
C SER A 424 -27.84 0.57 -5.64
N VAL A 425 -27.50 -0.71 -5.51
CA VAL A 425 -28.40 -1.77 -5.02
C VAL A 425 -28.80 -1.51 -3.57
N LEU A 426 -27.83 -1.20 -2.71
CA LEU A 426 -28.08 -0.94 -1.29
C LEU A 426 -28.93 0.32 -1.10
N ARG A 427 -28.61 1.41 -1.83
CA ARG A 427 -29.27 2.71 -1.71
C ARG A 427 -30.76 2.61 -2.00
N GLN A 428 -31.15 1.75 -2.94
CA GLN A 428 -32.56 1.51 -3.27
C GLN A 428 -33.34 0.87 -2.11
N ARG A 429 -32.67 0.20 -1.16
CA ARG A 429 -33.31 -0.54 -0.07
C ARG A 429 -33.18 0.15 1.29
N ILE A 430 -32.00 0.67 1.62
CA ILE A 430 -31.69 1.16 2.98
C ILE A 430 -31.32 2.65 3.01
N GLY A 431 -31.29 3.34 1.87
CA GLY A 431 -30.99 4.78 1.79
C GLY A 431 -29.49 5.08 1.73
N ILE A 432 -29.13 6.37 1.66
CA ILE A 432 -27.80 6.83 1.24
C ILE A 432 -26.69 6.50 2.25
N LEU A 433 -26.83 6.93 3.50
CA LEU A 433 -25.79 6.81 4.52
C LEU A 433 -25.45 5.36 4.89
N PRO A 434 -26.42 4.48 5.22
CA PRO A 434 -26.08 3.09 5.53
C PRO A 434 -25.57 2.32 4.32
N SER A 435 -25.94 2.70 3.09
CA SER A 435 -25.38 2.12 1.87
C SER A 435 -23.93 2.52 1.64
N ALA A 436 -23.59 3.79 1.88
CA ALA A 436 -22.21 4.26 1.80
C ALA A 436 -21.34 3.54 2.85
N ALA A 437 -21.80 3.48 4.10
CA ALA A 437 -21.09 2.79 5.17
C ALA A 437 -20.93 1.28 4.89
N LEU A 438 -21.98 0.59 4.45
CA LEU A 438 -21.90 -0.84 4.17
C LEU A 438 -21.03 -1.15 2.94
N SER A 439 -21.11 -0.33 1.89
CA SER A 439 -20.22 -0.44 0.73
C SER A 439 -18.77 -0.19 1.12
N ALA A 440 -18.49 0.82 1.95
CA ALA A 440 -17.16 1.15 2.45
C ALA A 440 -16.56 0.04 3.33
N LEU A 441 -17.40 -0.56 4.18
CA LEU A 441 -17.00 -1.66 5.05
C LEU A 441 -16.69 -2.92 4.24
N LEU A 442 -17.53 -3.25 3.25
CA LEU A 442 -17.26 -4.36 2.34
C LEU A 442 -16.02 -4.10 1.50
N PHE A 443 -15.83 -2.87 1.00
CA PHE A 443 -14.60 -2.47 0.32
C PHE A 443 -13.38 -2.75 1.21
N ALA A 444 -13.38 -2.25 2.44
CA ALA A 444 -12.29 -2.48 3.37
C ALA A 444 -12.08 -3.98 3.64
N ILE A 445 -13.09 -4.74 4.03
CA ILE A 445 -12.95 -6.18 4.36
C ILE A 445 -12.43 -7.01 3.19
N LEU A 446 -12.79 -6.65 1.95
CA LEU A 446 -12.43 -7.42 0.77
C LEU A 446 -11.01 -7.13 0.26
N HIS A 447 -10.36 -6.07 0.76
CA HIS A 447 -8.98 -5.77 0.39
C HIS A 447 -7.97 -6.65 1.17
N PRO A 448 -6.81 -6.95 0.57
CA PRO A 448 -5.76 -7.76 1.20
C PRO A 448 -4.91 -6.93 2.18
N GLN A 449 -5.31 -6.87 3.46
CA GLN A 449 -4.54 -6.26 4.55
C GLN A 449 -4.75 -6.98 5.89
N SER A 450 -4.22 -6.45 6.99
CA SER A 450 -4.57 -6.91 8.34
C SER A 450 -5.90 -6.34 8.83
N LEU A 451 -6.40 -6.87 9.95
CA LEU A 451 -7.54 -6.28 10.67
C LEU A 451 -7.30 -4.80 11.02
N LEU A 452 -6.04 -4.42 11.31
CA LEU A 452 -5.67 -3.02 11.61
C LEU A 452 -5.71 -2.11 10.37
N GLY A 453 -5.71 -2.67 9.17
CA GLY A 453 -5.86 -1.90 7.93
C GLY A 453 -7.32 -1.59 7.57
N ILE A 454 -8.31 -2.21 8.23
CA ILE A 454 -9.74 -1.96 7.95
C ILE A 454 -10.13 -0.50 8.23
N PRO A 455 -9.82 0.13 9.38
CA PRO A 455 -10.23 1.50 9.66
C PRO A 455 -9.79 2.54 8.62
N PRO A 456 -8.49 2.62 8.22
CA PRO A 456 -8.09 3.61 7.21
C PRO A 456 -8.73 3.34 5.83
N LEU A 457 -8.88 2.08 5.42
CA LEU A 457 -9.53 1.73 4.15
C LEU A 457 -11.04 1.96 4.16
N PHE A 458 -11.70 1.78 5.29
CA PHE A 458 -13.12 2.11 5.46
C PHE A 458 -13.36 3.60 5.22
N ILE A 459 -12.50 4.46 5.78
CA ILE A 459 -12.57 5.90 5.61
C ILE A 459 -12.33 6.31 4.15
N ILE A 460 -11.32 5.73 3.49
CA ILE A 460 -11.09 5.93 2.05
C ILE A 460 -12.32 5.47 1.24
N GLY A 461 -12.85 4.29 1.58
CA GLY A 461 -14.00 3.69 0.91
C GLY A 461 -15.35 4.32 1.26
N LEU A 462 -15.43 5.35 2.10
CA LEU A 462 -16.69 6.01 2.47
C LEU A 462 -17.05 7.19 1.55
N TRP A 463 -16.05 7.82 0.93
CA TRP A 463 -16.20 9.07 0.19
C TRP A 463 -16.24 8.90 -1.32
#